data_AF-A0A2E3AFS9-F1
#
_entry.id   AF-A0A2E3AFS9-F1
#
_cell.length_a   1.000
_cell.length_b   1.000
_cell.length_c   1.000
_cell.angle_alpha   90.00
_cell.angle_beta   90.00
_cell.angle_gamma   90.00
#
_symmetry.space_group_name_H-M   'P 1'
#
loop_
_entity.id
_entity.type
_entity.pdbx_description
1 polymer ?
#
loop_
_entity_poly.entity_id
_entity_poly.type
_entity_poly.pdbx_seq_one_letter_code
_entity_poly.pdbx_strand_id
1 'polypeptide(L)' 'MTALSPNGTDFTFDGPEKAPVVVLIHGLGLNKDCWQWMIPDLKDSYRVLSYDLFGHGGSSDPETEP' A
#
# COMPACT_ATOMS: atom_id res chain seq x y z
N MET A 1 -8.51 5.88 3.37
CA MET A 1 -7.83 6.50 4.53
C MET A 1 -6.56 5.72 4.78
N THR A 2 -5.45 6.43 4.89
CA THR A 2 -4.14 5.85 5.20
C THR A 2 -4.14 5.32 6.63
N ALA A 3 -3.53 4.16 6.85
CA ALA A 3 -3.37 3.53 8.15
C ALA A 3 -1.93 3.01 8.30
N LEU A 4 -1.45 2.98 9.55
CA LEU A 4 -0.16 2.40 9.91
C LEU A 4 -0.40 1.03 10.55
N SER A 5 0.37 0.03 10.13
CA SER A 5 0.42 -1.26 10.83
C SER A 5 1.17 -1.10 12.16
N PRO A 6 1.05 -2.07 13.10
CA PRO A 6 1.76 -2.01 14.38
C PRO A 6 3.28 -1.91 14.26
N ASN A 7 3.86 -2.42 13.16
CA ASN A 7 5.30 -2.33 12.85
C ASN A 7 5.66 -1.16 11.92
N GLY A 8 4.73 -0.23 11.66
CA GLY A 8 5.02 1.02 10.97
C GLY A 8 4.98 0.96 9.45
N THR A 9 4.34 -0.04 8.85
CA THR A 9 4.03 -0.03 7.42
C THR A 9 2.85 0.89 7.16
N ASP A 10 3.03 1.89 6.31
CA ASP A 10 1.96 2.77 5.84
C ASP A 10 1.23 2.13 4.66
N PHE A 11 -0.08 1.97 4.81
CA PHE A 11 -0.92 1.29 3.82
C PHE A 11 -2.27 1.98 3.65
N THR A 12 -2.91 1.70 2.52
CA THR A 12 -4.26 2.14 2.20
C THR A 12 -5.06 0.99 1.62
N PHE A 13 -6.34 0.94 2.01
CA PHE A 13 -7.31 0.08 1.37
C PHE A 13 -8.33 0.91 0.58
N ASP A 14 -8.59 0.49 -0.66
CA ASP A 14 -9.65 0.98 -1.54
C ASP A 14 -10.61 -0.15 -1.93
N GLY A 15 -11.87 0.20 -2.20
CA GLY A 15 -12.88 -0.76 -2.64
C GLY A 15 -13.62 -1.52 -1.51
N PRO A 16 -14.56 -2.42 -1.86
CA PRO A 16 -15.46 -3.07 -0.90
C PRO A 16 -14.73 -4.00 0.09
N GLU A 17 -15.07 -3.93 1.38
CA GLU A 17 -14.39 -4.73 2.44
C GLU A 17 -14.45 -6.25 2.23
N LYS A 18 -15.43 -6.76 1.48
CA LYS A 18 -15.66 -8.19 1.26
C LYS A 18 -15.29 -8.65 -0.16
N ALA A 19 -14.71 -7.78 -0.99
CA ALA A 19 -14.25 -8.15 -2.32
C ALA A 19 -12.91 -8.94 -2.26
N PRO A 20 -12.57 -9.74 -3.29
CA PRO A 20 -11.26 -10.37 -3.38
C PRO A 20 -10.13 -9.33 -3.31
N VAL A 21 -9.04 -9.66 -2.61
CA VAL A 21 -7.94 -8.72 -2.36
C VAL A 21 -6.94 -8.75 -3.51
N VAL A 22 -6.51 -7.56 -3.94
CA VAL A 22 -5.35 -7.35 -4.82
C VAL A 22 -4.33 -6.52 -4.06
N VAL A 23 -3.07 -6.94 -4.07
CA VAL A 23 -1.96 -6.23 -3.39
C VAL A 23 -1.07 -5.58 -4.45
N LEU A 24 -0.84 -4.28 -4.31
CA LEU A 24 0.04 -3.50 -5.19
C LEU A 24 1.33 -3.17 -4.45
N ILE A 25 2.45 -3.68 -4.97
CA ILE A 25 3.80 -3.51 -4.40
C ILE A 25 4.60 -2.62 -5.34
N HIS A 26 5.05 -1.46 -4.87
CA HIS A 26 5.84 -0.54 -5.69
C HIS A 26 7.29 -1.03 -5.89
N GLY A 27 7.95 -0.49 -6.92
CA GLY A 27 9.37 -0.76 -7.20
C GLY A 27 10.34 0.17 -6.45
N LEU A 28 11.63 -0.02 -6.68
CA LEU A 28 12.71 0.77 -6.07
C LEU A 28 12.56 2.27 -6.41
N GLY A 29 12.75 3.14 -5.42
CA GLY A 29 12.72 4.60 -5.59
C GLY A 29 11.30 5.18 -5.76
N LEU A 30 10.27 4.38 -5.51
CA LEU A 30 8.86 4.78 -5.56
C LEU A 30 8.21 4.70 -4.18
N ASN A 31 6.92 5.02 -4.13
CA ASN A 31 6.01 4.78 -3.02
C ASN A 31 4.65 4.31 -3.58
N LYS A 32 3.69 3.99 -2.71
CA LYS A 32 2.35 3.46 -3.06
C LYS A 32 1.53 4.40 -3.94
N ASP A 33 1.83 5.70 -3.97
CA ASP A 33 1.11 6.68 -4.78
C ASP A 33 1.41 6.55 -6.28
N CYS A 34 2.41 5.74 -6.66
CA CYS A 34 2.65 5.40 -8.06
C CYS A 34 1.44 4.70 -8.72
N TRP A 35 0.54 4.10 -7.90
CA TRP A 35 -0.65 3.40 -8.36
C TRP A 35 -1.90 4.27 -8.48
N GLN A 36 -1.81 5.58 -8.26
CA GLN A 36 -2.97 6.49 -8.23
C GLN A 36 -3.88 6.39 -9.48
N TRP A 37 -3.30 6.07 -10.65
CA TRP A 37 -4.03 5.93 -11.91
C TRP A 37 -4.59 4.53 -12.15
N MET A 38 -4.08 3.51 -11.44
CA MET A 38 -4.51 2.11 -11.58
C MET A 38 -5.61 1.75 -10.58
N ILE A 39 -5.59 2.34 -9.39
CA ILE A 39 -6.56 2.07 -8.33
C ILE A 39 -8.02 2.30 -8.78
N PRO A 40 -8.37 3.37 -9.53
CA PRO A 40 -9.73 3.59 -10.00
C PRO A 40 -10.31 2.43 -10.82
N ASP A 41 -9.47 1.76 -11.63
CA ASP A 41 -9.90 0.66 -12.50
C ASP A 41 -10.09 -0.67 -11.73
N LEU A 42 -9.48 -0.80 -10.55
CA LEU A 42 -9.50 -2.02 -9.75
C LEU A 42 -10.52 -1.97 -8.61
N LYS A 43 -10.70 -0.81 -7.97
CA LYS A 43 -11.38 -0.70 -6.67
C LYS A 43 -12.86 -1.04 -6.69
N ASP A 44 -13.52 -1.04 -7.86
CA ASP A 44 -14.93 -1.39 -7.96
C ASP A 44 -15.15 -2.92 -7.87
N SER A 45 -14.15 -3.71 -8.27
CA SER A 45 -14.22 -5.19 -8.27
C SER A 45 -13.40 -5.85 -7.16
N TYR A 46 -12.39 -5.14 -6.63
CA TYR A 46 -11.41 -5.68 -5.69
C TYR A 46 -11.28 -4.81 -4.45
N ARG A 47 -10.87 -5.45 -3.35
CA ARG A 47 -10.33 -4.75 -2.18
C ARG A 47 -8.83 -4.53 -2.43
N VAL A 48 -8.46 -3.34 -2.88
CA VAL A 48 -7.10 -3.02 -3.27
C VAL A 48 -6.31 -2.60 -2.04
N LEU A 49 -5.21 -3.29 -1.75
CA LEU A 49 -4.21 -2.91 -0.75
C LEU A 49 -2.99 -2.34 -1.46
N SER A 50 -2.67 -1.07 -1.20
CA SER A 50 -1.40 -0.45 -1.57
C SER A 50 -0.64 -0.07 -0.30
N TYR A 51 0.68 -0.24 -0.30
CA TYR A 51 1.50 0.06 0.87
C TYR A 51 2.91 0.49 0.48
N ASP A 52 3.56 1.21 1.38
CA ASP A 52 4.95 1.61 1.22
C ASP A 52 5.87 0.53 1.82
N LEU A 53 6.88 0.10 1.06
CA LEU A 53 7.96 -0.74 1.60
C LEU A 53 8.72 0.03 2.71
N PHE A 54 9.34 -0.67 3.66
CA PHE A 54 10.18 -0.02 4.68
C PHE A 54 11.23 0.90 4.02
N GLY A 55 11.48 2.06 4.64
CA GLY A 55 12.37 3.11 4.14
C GLY A 55 11.82 3.90 2.95
N HIS A 56 10.55 3.74 2.60
CA HIS A 56 9.90 4.46 1.50
C HIS A 56 8.60 5.12 1.98
N GLY A 57 8.25 6.25 1.34
CA GLY A 57 6.98 6.93 1.55
C GLY A 57 6.70 7.24 3.03
N GLY A 58 5.55 6.79 3.52
CA GLY A 58 5.12 6.97 4.91
C GLY A 58 5.51 5.82 5.85
N SER A 59 6.09 4.73 5.33
CA SER A 59 6.53 3.61 6.16
C SER A 59 7.77 3.97 6.97
N SER A 60 7.91 3.37 8.15
CA SER A 60 9.12 3.47 8.97
C SER A 60 10.37 3.08 8.18
N ASP A 61 11.53 3.53 8.63
CA ASP A 61 12.81 2.99 8.17
C ASP A 61 12.97 1.52 8.61
N PRO A 62 13.71 0.70 7.83
CA PRO A 62 14.05 -0.66 8.26
C PRO A 62 14.89 -0.60 9.54
N GLU A 63 14.88 -1.69 10.30
CA GLU A 63 15.81 -1.86 11.42
C GLU A 63 17.26 -1.78 10.91
N THR A 64 18.16 -1.28 11.75
CA THR A 64 19.57 -1.09 11.39
C THR A 64 20.32 -2.42 11.23
N GLU A 65 19.73 -3.52 11.68
CA GLU A 65 20.26 -4.87 11.62
C GLU A 65 19.19 -5.78 10.97
N PRO A 66 19.59 -6.72 10.09
CA PRO A 66 18.66 -7.65 9.41
C PRO A 66 18.18 -8.82 10.27
#